data_AF-A0A3S3LS69-F1
#
_entry.id   AF-A0A3S3LS69-F1
#
_cell.length_a   1.000
_cell.length_b   1.000
_cell.length_c   1.000
_cell.angle_alpha   90.00
_cell.angle_beta   90.00
_cell.angle_gamma   90.00
#
_symmetry.space_group_name_H-M   'P 1'
#
loop_
_entity.id
_entity.type
_entity.pdbx_description
1 polymer ?
#
loop_
_entity_poly.entity_id
_entity_poly.type
_entity_poly.pdbx_seq_one_letter_code
_entity_poly.pdbx_strand_id
1 'polypeptide(L)'
;MERPMLTTLVLRSLQAPREVARFLIALDLPMSARFTALGAVMALSAALGTAAELLFSFVTKVDLGPPTNPLPMALVQGALMLYAAGAMAFFGRQFGGTGRFADALILVVWIEFLLILGQVVQILVMVFFPLVSVLGTLALIGLLFWLLTQFTAALHGFDTLFKVAFGVIAVFFGSAMLFGMLLLSLGIVPVPTPL
;
A
#
# COMPACT_ATOMS: atom_id res chain seq x y z
N MET A 1 -28.79 10.55 4.90
CA MET A 1 -27.83 9.43 4.99
C MET A 1 -26.71 9.88 5.90
N GLU A 2 -26.59 9.29 7.09
CA GLU A 2 -25.46 9.55 7.98
C GLU A 2 -24.18 9.04 7.29
N ARG A 3 -23.15 9.89 7.21
CA ARG A 3 -21.86 9.47 6.66
C ARG A 3 -21.27 8.43 7.61
N PRO A 4 -20.99 7.18 7.16
CA PRO A 4 -20.40 6.19 8.04
C PRO A 4 -19.10 6.75 8.62
N MET A 5 -18.94 6.64 9.94
CA MET A 5 -17.71 7.06 10.60
C MET A 5 -16.51 6.31 10.01
N LEU A 6 -15.35 6.98 9.93
CA LEU A 6 -14.11 6.39 9.41
C LEU A 6 -13.76 5.07 10.10
N THR A 7 -13.96 4.98 11.42
CA THR A 7 -13.75 3.76 12.20
C THR A 7 -14.60 2.59 11.71
N THR A 8 -15.85 2.86 11.33
CA THR A 8 -16.74 1.85 10.75
C THR A 8 -16.21 1.36 9.40
N LEU A 9 -15.70 2.27 8.56
CA LEU A 9 -15.13 1.91 7.25
C LEU A 9 -13.85 1.08 7.39
N VAL A 10 -13.00 1.36 8.39
CA VAL A 10 -11.80 0.56 8.67
C VAL A 10 -12.19 -0.88 9.02
N LEU A 11 -13.10 -1.06 9.96
CA LEU A 11 -13.58 -2.40 10.35
C LEU A 11 -14.27 -3.13 9.20
N ARG A 12 -15.11 -2.42 8.43
CA ARG A 12 -15.78 -2.98 7.25
C ARG A 12 -14.80 -3.31 6.13
N SER A 13 -13.64 -2.67 6.06
CA SER A 13 -12.62 -3.04 5.06
C SER A 13 -12.05 -4.43 5.30
N LEU A 14 -12.05 -4.91 6.55
CA LEU A 14 -11.63 -6.26 6.90
C LEU A 14 -12.76 -7.29 6.75
N GLN A 15 -13.99 -6.90 7.11
CA GLN A 15 -15.15 -7.79 7.11
C GLN A 15 -15.83 -7.91 5.74
N ALA A 16 -15.97 -6.79 5.03
CA ALA A 16 -16.69 -6.65 3.77
C ALA A 16 -15.93 -5.74 2.78
N PRO A 17 -14.68 -6.10 2.40
CA PRO A 17 -13.79 -5.24 1.60
C PRO A 17 -14.42 -4.80 0.27
N ARG A 18 -15.15 -5.69 -0.42
CA ARG A 18 -15.77 -5.38 -1.71
C ARG A 18 -16.87 -4.33 -1.59
N GLU A 19 -17.62 -4.32 -0.50
CA GLU A 19 -18.64 -3.30 -0.26
C GLU A 19 -18.01 -1.94 0.00
N VAL A 20 -16.93 -1.91 0.79
CA VAL A 20 -16.17 -0.67 1.02
C VAL A 20 -15.56 -0.16 -0.29
N ALA A 21 -14.99 -1.04 -1.12
CA ALA A 21 -14.45 -0.64 -2.41
C ALA A 21 -15.54 -0.02 -3.31
N ARG A 22 -16.71 -0.65 -3.42
CA ARG A 22 -17.85 -0.09 -4.19
C ARG A 22 -18.33 1.24 -3.60
N PHE A 23 -18.38 1.37 -2.28
CA PHE A 23 -18.73 2.61 -1.62
C PHE A 23 -17.74 3.73 -1.95
N LEU A 24 -16.43 3.47 -1.86
CA LEU A 24 -15.37 4.44 -2.19
C LEU A 24 -15.42 4.86 -3.66
N ILE A 25 -15.70 3.93 -4.58
CA ILE A 25 -15.91 4.23 -5.99
C ILE A 25 -17.15 5.11 -6.18
N ALA A 26 -18.25 4.78 -5.48
CA ALA A 26 -19.52 5.50 -5.57
C ALA A 26 -19.48 6.92 -5.01
N LEU A 27 -18.45 7.28 -4.22
CA LEU A 27 -18.21 8.67 -3.84
C LEU A 27 -17.89 9.57 -5.05
N ASP A 28 -17.45 8.97 -6.16
CA ASP A 28 -17.12 9.64 -7.42
C ASP A 28 -16.30 10.93 -7.24
N LEU A 29 -15.28 10.86 -6.38
CA LEU A 29 -14.49 12.03 -6.00
C LEU A 29 -13.80 12.65 -7.23
N PRO A 30 -13.68 13.99 -7.31
CA PRO A 30 -12.90 14.62 -8.36
C PRO A 30 -11.43 14.22 -8.25
N MET A 31 -10.71 14.18 -9.37
CA MET A 31 -9.29 13.77 -9.40
C MET A 31 -8.41 14.60 -8.44
N SER A 32 -8.71 15.89 -8.27
CA SER A 32 -8.02 16.74 -7.29
C SER A 32 -8.11 16.18 -5.88
N ALA A 33 -9.30 15.77 -5.42
CA ALA A 33 -9.48 15.18 -4.10
C ALA A 33 -8.75 13.84 -3.94
N ARG A 34 -8.68 13.04 -5.01
CA ARG A 34 -7.92 11.76 -5.01
C ARG A 34 -6.42 12.01 -4.84
N PHE A 35 -5.87 13.02 -5.52
CA PHE A 35 -4.48 13.44 -5.34
C PHE A 35 -4.21 14.08 -3.98
N THR A 36 -5.15 14.85 -3.43
CA THR A 36 -5.06 15.36 -2.06
C THR A 36 -5.00 14.21 -1.05
N ALA A 37 -5.83 13.18 -1.22
CA ALA A 37 -5.82 12.00 -0.36
C ALA A 37 -4.49 11.21 -0.50
N LEU A 38 -3.95 11.07 -1.71
CA LEU A 38 -2.63 10.49 -1.95
C LEU A 38 -1.53 11.27 -1.22
N GLY A 39 -1.52 12.61 -1.32
CA GLY A 39 -0.57 13.46 -0.62
C GLY A 39 -0.68 13.33 0.91
N ALA A 40 -1.90 13.24 1.45
CA ALA A 40 -2.13 13.03 2.87
C ALA A 40 -1.58 11.67 3.36
N VAL A 41 -1.81 10.60 2.60
CA VAL A 41 -1.28 9.26 2.91
C VAL A 41 0.24 9.22 2.83
N MET A 42 0.84 9.85 1.81
CA MET A 42 2.30 9.98 1.71
C MET A 42 2.89 10.73 2.90
N ALA A 43 2.26 11.83 3.32
CA ALA A 43 2.71 12.60 4.48
C ALA A 43 2.59 11.79 5.79
N LEU A 44 1.47 11.07 5.98
CA LEU A 44 1.27 10.18 7.12
C LEU A 44 2.31 9.06 7.17
N SER A 45 2.60 8.45 6.02
CA SER A 45 3.61 7.40 5.89
C SER A 45 5.01 7.90 6.23
N ALA A 46 5.41 9.05 5.68
CA ALA A 46 6.70 9.67 5.97
C ALA A 46 6.85 10.05 7.45
N ALA A 47 5.79 10.63 8.04
CA ALA A 47 5.76 10.95 9.46
C ALA A 47 5.86 9.69 10.33
N LEU A 48 5.13 8.62 9.97
CA LEU A 48 5.18 7.36 10.71
C LEU A 48 6.56 6.70 10.61
N GLY A 49 7.18 6.67 9.42
CA GLY A 49 8.52 6.13 9.22
C GLY A 49 9.55 6.86 10.08
N THR A 50 9.53 8.19 10.05
CA THR A 50 10.42 9.03 10.88
C THR A 50 10.19 8.76 12.38
N ALA A 51 8.94 8.65 12.81
CA ALA A 51 8.61 8.33 14.20
C ALA A 51 9.12 6.94 14.61
N ALA A 52 8.99 5.94 13.73
CA ALA A 52 9.50 4.59 13.97
C ALA A 52 11.02 4.56 14.10
N GLU A 53 11.76 5.27 13.25
CA GLU A 53 13.22 5.40 13.32
C GLU A 53 13.67 6.03 14.63
N LEU A 54 13.03 7.14 15.04
CA LEU A 54 13.33 7.82 16.30
C LEU A 54 13.05 6.90 17.52
N LEU A 55 11.93 6.18 17.50
CA LEU A 55 11.59 5.21 18.55
C LEU A 55 12.59 4.05 18.59
N PHE A 56 12.99 3.51 17.44
CA PHE A 56 13.97 2.43 17.36
C PHE A 56 15.32 2.86 17.92
N SER A 57 15.83 4.03 17.54
CA SER A 57 17.10 4.55 18.04
C SER A 57 17.03 4.80 19.55
N PHE A 58 15.92 5.37 20.05
CA PHE A 58 15.70 5.59 21.47
C PHE A 58 15.71 4.28 22.29
N VAL A 59 15.06 3.22 21.79
CA VAL A 59 14.93 1.93 22.48
C VAL A 59 16.23 1.12 22.42
N THR A 60 16.88 1.05 21.25
CA THR A 60 18.05 0.19 21.04
C THR A 60 19.38 0.86 21.36
N LYS A 61 19.40 2.19 21.48
CA LYS A 61 20.60 3.04 21.56
C LYS A 61 21.56 2.88 20.37
N VAL A 62 21.08 2.31 19.27
CA VAL A 62 21.80 2.27 18.00
C VAL A 62 21.53 3.60 17.29
N ASP A 63 22.59 4.36 17.03
CA ASP A 63 22.52 5.53 16.16
C ASP A 63 22.58 5.05 14.71
N LEU A 64 21.51 5.30 13.96
CA LEU A 64 21.41 4.95 12.55
C LEU A 64 22.05 6.02 11.64
N GLY A 65 22.64 7.06 12.23
CA GLY A 65 23.21 8.19 11.52
C GLY A 65 22.22 9.36 11.39
N PRO A 66 22.59 10.42 10.64
CA PRO A 66 21.73 11.57 10.47
C PRO A 66 20.39 11.15 9.83
N PRO A 67 19.25 11.70 10.29
CA PRO A 67 17.94 11.38 9.74
C PRO A 67 17.95 11.61 8.24
N THR A 68 17.67 10.54 7.48
CA THR A 68 17.56 10.64 6.03
C THR A 68 16.40 11.56 5.69
N ASN A 69 16.59 12.46 4.72
CA ASN A 69 15.52 13.32 4.24
C ASN A 69 14.34 12.41 3.82
N PRO A 70 13.14 12.56 4.39
CA PRO A 70 12.02 11.66 4.09
C PRO A 70 11.41 11.91 2.70
N LEU A 71 11.73 13.04 2.05
CA LEU A 71 11.13 13.44 0.79
C LEU A 71 11.39 12.46 -0.37
N PRO A 72 12.62 11.97 -0.64
CA PRO A 72 12.86 11.01 -1.70
C PRO A 72 12.08 9.71 -1.50
N MET A 73 11.99 9.21 -0.26
CA MET A 73 11.22 8.00 0.04
C MET A 73 9.72 8.21 -0.14
N ALA A 74 9.20 9.36 0.29
CA ALA A 74 7.80 9.72 0.05
C ALA A 74 7.49 9.81 -1.45
N LEU A 75 8.38 10.38 -2.27
CA LEU A 75 8.21 10.46 -3.72
C LEU A 75 8.21 9.08 -4.38
N VAL A 76 9.13 8.19 -3.98
CA VAL A 76 9.15 6.80 -4.45
C VAL A 76 7.86 6.09 -4.07
N GLN A 77 7.38 6.24 -2.83
CA GLN A 77 6.11 5.67 -2.39
C GLN A 77 4.94 6.20 -3.22
N GLY A 78 4.87 7.51 -3.47
CA GLY A 78 3.85 8.12 -4.32
C GLY A 78 3.87 7.56 -5.75
N ALA A 79 5.06 7.40 -6.33
CA ALA A 79 5.23 6.78 -7.65
C ALA A 79 4.76 5.32 -7.65
N LEU A 80 5.07 4.53 -6.61
CA LEU A 80 4.60 3.16 -6.46
C LEU A 80 3.08 3.07 -6.30
N MET A 81 2.46 4.01 -5.59
CA MET A 81 1.00 4.08 -5.47
C MET A 81 0.33 4.40 -6.82
N LEU A 82 0.87 5.36 -7.57
CA LEU A 82 0.39 5.69 -8.92
C LEU A 82 0.57 4.51 -9.86
N TYR A 83 1.72 3.82 -9.76
CA TYR A 83 1.98 2.59 -10.49
C TYR A 83 0.97 1.50 -10.14
N ALA A 84 0.73 1.24 -8.86
CA ALA A 84 -0.21 0.23 -8.40
C ALA A 84 -1.64 0.51 -8.90
N ALA A 85 -2.09 1.77 -8.86
CA ALA A 85 -3.37 2.18 -9.40
C ALA A 85 -3.44 2.00 -10.93
N GLY A 86 -2.36 2.36 -11.62
CA GLY A 86 -2.19 2.16 -13.05
C GLY A 86 -2.24 0.68 -13.44
N ALA A 87 -1.46 -0.16 -12.76
CA ALA A 87 -1.38 -1.59 -12.97
C ALA A 87 -2.73 -2.27 -12.68
N MET A 88 -3.36 -1.97 -11.54
CA MET A 88 -4.68 -2.49 -11.19
C MET A 88 -5.68 -2.22 -12.30
N ALA A 89 -5.78 -0.96 -12.76
CA ALA A 89 -6.73 -0.57 -13.79
C ALA A 89 -6.35 -1.13 -15.18
N PHE A 90 -5.07 -1.09 -15.56
CA PHE A 90 -4.60 -1.51 -16.88
C PHE A 90 -4.72 -3.03 -17.06
N PHE A 91 -4.11 -3.82 -16.17
CA PHE A 91 -4.13 -5.27 -16.28
C PHE A 91 -5.54 -5.80 -16.08
N GLY A 92 -6.31 -5.27 -15.13
CA GLY A 92 -7.71 -5.67 -14.95
C GLY A 92 -8.55 -5.46 -16.22
N ARG A 93 -8.33 -4.39 -16.99
CA ARG A 93 -9.01 -4.20 -18.29
C ARG A 93 -8.59 -5.22 -19.36
N GLN A 94 -7.34 -5.69 -19.34
CA GLN A 94 -6.89 -6.73 -20.30
C GLN A 94 -7.61 -8.07 -20.08
N PHE A 95 -8.11 -8.33 -18.87
CA PHE A 95 -8.88 -9.54 -18.53
C PHE A 95 -10.39 -9.30 -18.52
N GLY A 96 -10.88 -8.30 -19.27
CA GLY A 96 -12.32 -8.02 -19.43
C GLY A 96 -12.96 -7.18 -18.32
N GLY A 97 -12.16 -6.62 -17.41
CA GLY A 97 -12.65 -5.77 -16.35
C GLY A 97 -12.99 -4.34 -16.81
N THR A 98 -13.80 -3.63 -16.03
CA THR A 98 -14.34 -2.29 -16.39
C THR A 98 -13.74 -1.12 -15.60
N GLY A 99 -12.82 -1.39 -14.68
CA GLY A 99 -12.20 -0.41 -13.81
C GLY A 99 -11.44 0.72 -14.53
N ARG A 100 -11.58 1.94 -14.02
CA ARG A 100 -10.83 3.13 -14.47
C ARG A 100 -9.71 3.50 -13.50
N PHE A 101 -8.68 4.18 -14.00
CA PHE A 101 -7.53 4.60 -13.20
C PHE A 101 -7.92 5.44 -11.98
N ALA A 102 -8.84 6.39 -12.17
CA ALA A 102 -9.30 7.24 -11.08
C ALA A 102 -9.80 6.38 -9.90
N ASP A 103 -10.62 5.37 -10.18
CA ASP A 103 -11.24 4.52 -9.16
C ASP A 103 -10.20 3.61 -8.51
N ALA A 104 -9.27 3.07 -9.29
CA ALA A 104 -8.11 2.37 -8.75
C ALA A 104 -7.27 3.25 -7.81
N LEU A 105 -7.11 4.54 -8.12
CA LEU A 105 -6.29 5.46 -7.32
C LEU A 105 -6.86 5.63 -5.91
N ILE A 106 -8.16 5.90 -5.77
CA ILE A 106 -8.76 6.05 -4.43
C ILE A 106 -8.73 4.73 -3.64
N LEU A 107 -8.86 3.59 -4.33
CA LEU A 107 -8.75 2.27 -3.72
C LEU A 107 -7.35 1.99 -3.19
N VAL A 108 -6.30 2.28 -3.98
CA VAL A 108 -4.90 2.13 -3.53
C VAL A 108 -4.58 3.07 -2.37
N VAL A 109 -5.02 4.33 -2.44
CA VAL A 109 -4.87 5.29 -1.33
C VAL A 109 -5.52 4.77 -0.05
N TRP A 110 -6.71 4.17 -0.15
CA TRP A 110 -7.37 3.57 1.00
C TRP A 110 -6.65 2.34 1.54
N ILE A 111 -6.12 1.48 0.67
CA ILE A 111 -5.30 0.33 1.08
C ILE A 111 -4.09 0.80 1.87
N GLU A 112 -3.32 1.76 1.35
CA GLU A 112 -2.15 2.34 2.02
C GLU A 112 -2.53 2.94 3.37
N PHE A 113 -3.64 3.67 3.44
CA PHE A 113 -4.16 4.18 4.71
C PHE A 113 -4.43 3.07 5.75
N LEU A 114 -5.07 1.96 5.34
CA LEU A 114 -5.29 0.82 6.24
C LEU A 114 -3.98 0.14 6.68
N LEU A 115 -3.01 0.05 5.78
CA LEU A 115 -1.69 -0.50 6.11
C LEU A 115 -0.92 0.40 7.08
N ILE A 116 -1.02 1.73 6.95
CA ILE A 116 -0.46 2.69 7.91
C ILE A 116 -1.09 2.47 9.29
N LEU A 117 -2.42 2.31 9.39
CA LEU A 117 -3.06 2.01 10.67
C LEU A 117 -2.55 0.68 11.27
N GLY A 118 -2.37 -0.33 10.42
CA GLY A 118 -1.79 -1.61 10.83
C GLY A 118 -0.33 -1.48 11.30
N GLN A 119 0.48 -0.64 10.66
CA GLN A 119 1.85 -0.33 11.08
C GLN A 119 1.89 0.40 12.42
N VAL A 120 0.96 1.32 12.69
CA VAL A 120 0.84 1.96 14.01
C VAL A 120 0.60 0.90 15.09
N VAL A 121 -0.33 -0.03 14.85
CA VAL A 121 -0.58 -1.14 15.78
C VAL A 121 0.66 -2.02 15.93
N GLN A 122 1.37 -2.31 14.84
CA GLN A 122 2.59 -3.10 14.87
C GLN A 122 3.70 -2.43 15.70
N ILE A 123 3.89 -1.11 15.57
CA ILE A 123 4.87 -0.34 16.36
C ILE A 123 4.51 -0.42 17.85
N LEU A 124 3.22 -0.28 18.19
CA LEU A 124 2.77 -0.44 19.57
C LEU A 124 3.05 -1.85 20.11
N VAL A 125 2.81 -2.89 19.31
CA VAL A 125 3.13 -4.28 19.69
C VAL A 125 4.63 -4.48 19.85
N MET A 126 5.46 -3.87 19.00
CA MET A 126 6.93 -3.98 19.08
C MET A 126 7.50 -3.50 20.42
N VAL A 127 6.91 -2.45 21.00
CA VAL A 127 7.35 -1.89 22.30
C VAL A 127 7.20 -2.91 23.43
N PHE A 128 6.15 -3.74 23.40
CA PHE A 128 5.87 -4.71 24.46
C PHE A 128 6.34 -6.14 24.12
N PHE A 129 6.30 -6.52 22.84
CA PHE A 129 6.51 -7.87 22.35
C PHE A 129 7.33 -7.88 21.03
N PRO A 130 8.62 -7.56 21.06
CA PRO A 130 9.45 -7.37 19.86
C PRO A 130 9.58 -8.62 18.97
N LEU A 131 9.51 -9.83 19.53
CA LEU A 131 9.53 -11.06 18.72
C LEU A 131 8.21 -11.28 17.96
N VAL A 132 7.09 -10.83 18.54
CA VAL A 132 5.75 -10.98 17.93
C VAL A 132 5.53 -9.95 16.84
N SER A 133 6.14 -8.75 16.95
CA SER A 133 5.98 -7.70 15.94
C SER A 133 6.51 -8.09 14.56
N VAL A 134 7.45 -9.05 14.46
CA VAL A 134 7.95 -9.60 13.19
C VAL A 134 6.82 -10.28 12.40
N LEU A 135 5.90 -10.96 13.09
CA LEU A 135 4.71 -11.55 12.47
C LEU A 135 3.75 -10.48 11.95
N GLY A 136 3.79 -9.27 12.53
CA GLY A 136 3.02 -8.12 12.07
C GLY A 136 3.33 -7.76 10.62
N THR A 137 4.58 -7.79 10.20
CA THR A 137 4.97 -7.50 8.80
C THR A 137 4.36 -8.52 7.85
N LEU A 138 4.44 -9.81 8.19
CA LEU A 138 3.83 -10.88 7.38
C LEU A 138 2.30 -10.73 7.32
N ALA A 139 1.67 -10.35 8.43
CA ALA A 139 0.24 -10.08 8.46
C ALA A 139 -0.16 -8.89 7.58
N LEU A 140 0.63 -7.80 7.57
CA LEU A 140 0.40 -6.65 6.71
C LEU A 140 0.60 -6.97 5.23
N ILE A 141 1.60 -7.80 4.88
CA ILE A 141 1.77 -8.30 3.52
C ILE A 141 0.56 -9.14 3.09
N GLY A 142 0.10 -10.05 3.96
CA GLY A 142 -1.12 -10.82 3.72
C GLY A 142 -2.35 -9.92 3.53
N LEU A 143 -2.49 -8.90 4.37
CA LEU A 143 -3.55 -7.90 4.30
C LEU A 143 -3.49 -7.10 2.98
N LEU A 144 -2.30 -6.68 2.54
CA LEU A 144 -2.09 -5.99 1.28
C LEU A 144 -2.63 -6.83 0.11
N PHE A 145 -2.18 -8.08 -0.02
CA PHE A 145 -2.61 -8.95 -1.12
C PHE A 145 -4.10 -9.29 -1.04
N TRP A 146 -4.62 -9.50 0.16
CA TRP A 146 -6.05 -9.71 0.38
C TRP A 146 -6.87 -8.50 -0.11
N LEU A 147 -6.52 -7.29 0.34
CA LEU A 147 -7.22 -6.07 -0.03
C LEU A 147 -7.08 -5.77 -1.51
N LEU A 148 -5.88 -5.88 -2.09
CA LEU A 148 -5.65 -5.70 -3.52
C LEU A 148 -6.54 -6.65 -4.33
N THR A 149 -6.62 -7.92 -3.95
CA THR A 149 -7.48 -8.91 -4.63
C THR A 149 -8.94 -8.50 -4.56
N GLN A 150 -9.44 -8.20 -3.36
CA GLN A 150 -10.84 -7.87 -3.13
C GLN A 150 -11.24 -6.56 -3.82
N PHE A 151 -10.38 -5.56 -3.76
CA PHE A 151 -10.61 -4.23 -4.34
C PHE A 151 -10.51 -4.29 -5.86
N THR A 152 -9.54 -5.03 -6.41
CA THR A 152 -9.44 -5.27 -7.86
C THR A 152 -10.68 -5.99 -8.37
N ALA A 153 -11.15 -7.02 -7.65
CA ALA A 153 -12.37 -7.74 -8.03
C ALA A 153 -13.63 -6.84 -7.98
N ALA A 154 -13.73 -5.97 -6.98
CA ALA A 154 -14.83 -5.01 -6.87
C ALA A 154 -14.76 -3.93 -7.97
N LEU A 155 -13.58 -3.41 -8.26
CA LEU A 155 -13.31 -2.38 -9.26
C LEU A 155 -13.67 -2.86 -10.68
N HIS A 156 -13.32 -4.10 -11.01
CA HIS A 156 -13.48 -4.65 -12.35
C HIS A 156 -14.75 -5.47 -12.52
N GLY A 157 -15.50 -5.73 -11.45
CA GLY A 157 -16.69 -6.59 -11.49
C GLY A 157 -16.37 -8.07 -11.66
N PHE A 158 -15.18 -8.54 -11.23
CA PHE A 158 -14.82 -9.94 -11.35
C PHE A 158 -15.54 -10.83 -10.32
N ASP A 159 -15.99 -12.00 -10.77
CA ASP A 159 -16.68 -12.98 -9.94
C ASP A 159 -15.72 -13.95 -9.23
N THR A 160 -14.67 -14.39 -9.92
CA THR A 160 -13.75 -15.42 -9.41
C THR A 160 -12.53 -14.82 -8.71
N LEU A 161 -12.61 -14.70 -7.38
CA LEU A 161 -11.51 -14.14 -6.56
C LEU A 161 -10.18 -14.86 -6.72
N PHE A 162 -10.18 -16.18 -6.90
CA PHE A 162 -8.95 -16.95 -7.06
C PHE A 162 -8.14 -16.53 -8.29
N LYS A 163 -8.82 -16.28 -9.42
CA LYS A 163 -8.16 -15.78 -10.64
C LYS A 163 -7.60 -14.39 -10.44
N VAL A 164 -8.34 -13.53 -9.72
CA VAL A 164 -7.89 -12.17 -9.39
C VAL A 164 -6.66 -12.23 -8.48
N ALA A 165 -6.66 -13.07 -7.45
CA ALA A 165 -5.53 -13.23 -6.54
C ALA A 165 -4.27 -13.64 -7.31
N PHE A 166 -4.38 -14.64 -8.19
CA PHE A 166 -3.26 -15.07 -9.03
C PHE A 166 -2.78 -13.94 -9.94
N GLY A 167 -3.69 -13.20 -10.58
CA GLY A 167 -3.34 -12.05 -11.40
C GLY A 167 -2.63 -10.95 -10.61
N VAL A 168 -3.12 -10.60 -9.42
CA VAL A 168 -2.49 -9.62 -8.53
C VAL A 168 -1.08 -10.06 -8.14
N ILE A 169 -0.91 -11.32 -7.73
CA ILE A 169 0.40 -11.89 -7.37
C ILE A 169 1.34 -11.87 -8.58
N ALA A 170 0.88 -12.33 -9.75
CA ALA A 170 1.67 -12.39 -10.97
C ALA A 170 2.12 -11.00 -11.42
N VAL A 171 1.23 -10.00 -11.39
CA VAL A 171 1.58 -8.61 -11.68
C VAL A 171 2.56 -8.09 -10.63
N PHE A 172 2.31 -8.27 -9.35
CA PHE A 172 3.19 -7.76 -8.29
C PHE A 172 4.63 -8.27 -8.44
N PHE A 173 4.82 -9.60 -8.54
CA PHE A 173 6.15 -10.19 -8.69
C PHE A 173 6.76 -9.94 -10.06
N GLY A 174 5.95 -9.96 -11.13
CA GLY A 174 6.41 -9.66 -12.49
C GLY A 174 6.94 -8.23 -12.58
N SER A 175 6.21 -7.27 -12.03
CA SER A 175 6.63 -5.87 -11.94
C SER A 175 7.88 -5.69 -11.10
N ALA A 176 7.96 -6.33 -9.93
CA ALA A 176 9.14 -6.28 -9.08
C ALA A 176 10.38 -6.83 -9.80
N MET A 177 10.24 -7.94 -10.52
CA MET A 177 11.34 -8.53 -11.29
C MET A 177 11.77 -7.63 -12.45
N LEU A 178 10.82 -7.04 -13.19
CA LEU A 178 11.11 -6.10 -14.28
C LEU A 178 11.81 -4.84 -13.76
N PHE A 179 11.31 -4.22 -12.70
CA PHE A 179 11.95 -3.05 -12.11
C PHE A 179 13.34 -3.38 -11.54
N GLY A 180 13.49 -4.53 -10.88
CA GLY A 180 14.78 -5.02 -10.39
C GLY A 180 15.80 -5.19 -11.52
N MET A 181 15.39 -5.85 -12.62
CA MET A 181 16.24 -6.00 -13.82
C MET A 181 16.63 -4.66 -14.43
N LEU A 182 15.70 -3.71 -14.53
CA LEU A 182 15.98 -2.37 -15.05
C LEU A 182 17.00 -1.64 -14.18
N LEU A 183 16.83 -1.63 -12.85
CA LEU A 183 17.76 -1.00 -11.91
C LEU A 183 19.17 -1.60 -12.00
N LEU A 184 19.26 -2.94 -12.13
CA LEU A 184 20.53 -3.64 -12.34
C LEU A 184 21.18 -3.24 -13.67
N SER A 185 20.41 -3.20 -14.76
CA SER A 185 20.92 -2.84 -16.09
C SER A 185 21.41 -1.40 -16.18
N LEU A 186 20.83 -0.49 -15.39
CA LEU A 186 21.23 0.91 -15.30
C LEU A 186 22.41 1.15 -14.35
N GLY A 187 22.94 0.12 -13.69
CA GLY A 187 24.05 0.24 -12.74
C GLY A 187 23.69 1.01 -11.46
N ILE A 188 22.39 1.16 -11.15
CA ILE A 188 21.91 1.90 -9.97
C ILE A 188 22.06 1.06 -8.68
N VAL A 189 22.22 -0.26 -8.82
CA VAL A 189 22.47 -1.17 -7.70
C VAL A 189 23.99 -1.26 -7.45
N PRO A 190 24.49 -0.85 -6.27
CA PRO A 190 25.88 -1.06 -5.92
C PRO A 190 26.18 -2.56 -5.90
N VAL A 191 27.07 -3.02 -6.77
CA VAL A 191 27.63 -4.38 -6.68
C VAL A 191 28.58 -4.37 -5.48
N PRO A 192 28.37 -5.21 -4.44
CA PRO A 192 29.31 -5.33 -3.36
C PRO A 192 30.67 -5.71 -3.95
N THR A 193 31.67 -4.84 -3.84
CA THR A 193 33.03 -5.17 -4.22
C THR A 193 33.50 -6.31 -3.32
N PRO A 194 33.92 -7.47 -3.88
CA PRO A 194 34.50 -8.52 -3.06
C PRO A 194 35.74 -7.97 -2.33
N LEU A 195 35.82 -8.23 -1.02
CA LEU A 195 36.95 -7.89 -0.15
C LEU A 195 38.21 -8.65 -0.56
#